data_AF-A0A9E2P240-F1
#
_entry.id   AF-A0A9E2P240-F1
#
_cell.length_a   1.000
_cell.length_b   1.000
_cell.length_c   1.000
_cell.angle_alpha   90.00
_cell.angle_beta   90.00
_cell.angle_gamma   90.00
#
_symmetry.space_group_name_H-M   'P 1'
#
loop_
_entity.id
_entity.type
_entity.pdbx_description
1 polymer ?
#
loop_
_entity_poly.entity_id
_entity_poly.type
_entity_poly.pdbx_seq_one_letter_code
_entity_poly.pdbx_strand_id
1 'polypeptide(L)' 'MSHFYDLAARRRSIRRFTEQELTQDEVAALIGTALMAPSSKGTCCWQFVVIDDR' A
#
# COMPACT_ATOMS: atom_id res chain seq x y z
N MET A 1 20.27 -4.94 -1.13
CA MET A 1 19.18 -3.94 -0.97
C MET A 1 19.06 -3.71 0.53
N SER A 2 19.68 -2.67 1.09
CA SER A 2 20.00 -2.69 2.53
C SER A 2 19.79 -1.35 3.25
N HIS A 3 18.82 -0.53 2.83
CA HIS A 3 18.28 0.52 3.68
C HIS A 3 16.91 1.00 3.17
N PHE A 4 15.95 1.24 4.07
CA PHE A 4 14.63 1.78 3.73
C PHE A 4 14.73 3.14 3.02
N TYR A 5 15.73 3.95 3.40
CA TYR A 5 15.98 5.25 2.79
C TYR A 5 16.22 5.16 1.27
N ASP A 6 17.02 4.19 0.81
CA ASP A 6 17.33 4.05 -0.60
C ASP A 6 16.09 3.66 -1.42
N LEU A 7 15.22 2.84 -0.83
CA LEU A 7 13.94 2.47 -1.44
C LEU A 7 13.01 3.69 -1.56
N ALA A 8 12.88 4.47 -0.49
CA ALA A 8 12.05 5.67 -0.47
C ALA A 8 12.54 6.72 -1.47
N ALA A 9 13.86 6.95 -1.58
CA ALA A 9 14.45 7.88 -2.53
C ALA A 9 14.26 7.45 -4.00
N ARG A 10 14.27 6.15 -4.27
CA ARG A 10 14.08 5.60 -5.63
C ARG A 10 12.61 5.55 -6.07
N ARG A 11 11.65 5.66 -5.15
CA ARG A 11 10.23 5.50 -5.44
C ARG A 11 9.75 6.56 -6.45
N ARG A 12 9.11 6.10 -7.52
CA ARG A 12 8.48 6.94 -8.56
C ARG A 12 7.04 6.49 -8.78
N SER A 13 6.17 7.39 -9.23
CA SER A 13 4.80 7.02 -9.60
C SER A 13 4.79 6.19 -10.88
N ILE A 14 4.25 4.98 -10.82
CA ILE A 14 4.03 4.09 -11.96
C ILE A 14 2.64 4.38 -12.55
N ARG A 15 2.53 4.43 -13.88
CA ARG A 15 1.28 4.73 -14.61
C ARG A 15 0.95 3.71 -15.71
N ARG A 16 1.75 2.65 -15.82
CA ARG A 16 1.55 1.53 -16.74
C ARG A 16 1.70 0.26 -15.93
N PHE A 17 0.66 -0.55 -15.92
CA PHE A 17 0.58 -1.78 -15.14
C PHE A 17 0.39 -2.96 -16.08
N THR A 18 0.76 -4.15 -15.62
CA THR A 18 0.47 -5.40 -16.33
C THR A 18 -0.97 -5.83 -16.06
N GLU A 19 -1.48 -6.80 -16.83
CA GLU A 19 -2.78 -7.44 -16.58
C GLU A 19 -2.72 -8.49 -15.47
N GLN A 20 -1.56 -8.65 -14.82
CA GLN A 20 -1.40 -9.59 -13.73
C GLN A 20 -2.15 -9.08 -12.50
N GLU A 21 -3.11 -9.87 -12.04
CA GLU A 21 -3.84 -9.61 -10.80
C GLU A 21 -2.96 -9.86 -9.57
N LEU A 22 -3.27 -9.14 -8.49
CA LEU A 22 -2.66 -9.37 -7.19
C LEU A 22 -3.38 -10.52 -6.50
N THR A 23 -2.63 -11.33 -5.75
CA THR A 23 -3.22 -12.34 -4.88
C THR A 23 -3.91 -11.70 -3.68
N GLN A 24 -4.88 -12.40 -3.09
CA GLN A 24 -5.60 -11.89 -1.93
C GLN A 24 -4.68 -11.63 -0.73
N ASP A 25 -3.63 -12.45 -0.55
CA ASP A 25 -2.65 -12.29 0.52
C ASP A 25 -1.81 -11.01 0.34
N GLU A 26 -1.44 -10.68 -0.91
CA GLU A 26 -0.74 -9.43 -1.23
C GLU A 26 -1.63 -8.22 -0.94
N VAL A 27 -2.91 -8.27 -1.31
CA VAL A 27 -3.89 -7.22 -1.01
C VAL A 27 -4.05 -7.05 0.51
N ALA A 28 -4.19 -8.15 1.25
CA ALA A 28 -4.29 -8.13 2.71
C ALA A 28 -3.02 -7.54 3.36
N ALA A 29 -1.84 -7.89 2.86
CA ALA A 29 -0.57 -7.33 3.36
C ALA A 29 -0.46 -5.81 3.11
N LEU A 30 -0.90 -5.33 1.95
CA LEU A 30 -0.92 -3.89 1.62
C LEU A 30 -1.87 -3.10 2.52
N ILE A 31 -3.07 -3.60 2.76
CA ILE A 31 -4.03 -2.94 3.64
C ILE A 31 -3.56 -3.04 5.09
N GLY A 32 -3.06 -4.20 5.52
CA GLY A 32 -2.51 -4.40 6.85
C GLY A 32 -1.40 -3.41 7.18
N THR A 33 -0.48 -3.16 6.23
CA THR A 33 0.56 -2.14 6.41
C THR A 33 0.00 -0.72 6.49
N ALA A 34 -1.04 -0.38 5.71
CA ALA A 34 -1.71 0.92 5.81
C ALA A 34 -2.39 1.12 7.17
N LEU A 35 -3.00 0.08 7.73
CA LEU A 35 -3.66 0.13 9.05
C LEU A 35 -2.68 0.21 10.22
N MET A 36 -1.45 -0.28 10.06
CA MET A 36 -0.40 -0.17 11.08
C MET A 36 0.21 1.24 11.19
N ALA A 37 -0.09 2.14 10.25
CA ALA A 37 0.44 3.50 10.29
C ALA A 37 -0.13 4.29 11.49
N PRO A 38 0.71 5.06 12.21
CA PRO A 38 0.23 5.85 13.34
C PRO A 38 -0.74 6.95 12.88
N SER A 39 -1.79 7.18 13.66
CA SER A 39 -2.76 8.26 13.44
C SER A 39 -2.81 9.20 14.64
N SER A 40 -3.11 10.47 14.38
CA SER A 40 -3.25 11.46 15.46
C SER A 40 -4.29 11.00 16.46
N LYS A 41 -3.95 11.00 17.75
CA LYS A 41 -4.84 10.58 18.84
C LYS A 41 -5.41 9.15 18.69
N GLY A 42 -4.81 8.30 17.86
CA GLY A 42 -5.32 6.95 17.57
C GLY A 42 -6.70 6.93 16.89
N THR A 43 -7.10 8.02 16.24
CA THR A 43 -8.45 8.15 15.67
C THR A 43 -8.65 7.32 14.40
N CYS A 44 -7.56 6.86 13.78
CA CYS A 44 -7.58 6.12 12.51
C CYS A 44 -8.54 6.76 11.51
N CYS A 45 -8.37 8.07 11.27
CA CYS A 45 -9.30 8.90 10.48
C CYS A 45 -9.25 8.63 8.96
N TRP A 46 -8.91 7.41 8.58
CA TRP A 46 -8.75 6.94 7.23
C TRP A 46 -9.70 5.77 6.97
N GLN A 47 -10.30 5.77 5.79
CA GLN A 47 -11.10 4.66 5.27
C GLN A 47 -10.50 4.25 3.94
N PHE A 48 -10.17 2.97 3.80
CA PHE A 48 -9.67 2.39 2.55
C PHE A 48 -10.80 1.60 1.89
N VAL A 49 -11.11 1.93 0.63
CA VAL A 49 -12.09 1.21 -0.19
C VAL A 49 -11.32 0.50 -1.30
N VAL A 50 -11.43 -0.83 -1.35
CA VAL A 50 -10.81 -1.66 -2.38
C VAL A 50 -11.86 -1.95 -3.43
N ILE A 51 -11.57 -1.59 -4.67
CA ILE A 51 -12.45 -1.83 -5.82
C ILE A 51 -11.75 -2.87 -6.68
N ASP A 52 -12.37 -4.04 -6.76
CA ASP A 52 -11.94 -5.16 -7.61
C ASP A 52 -12.96 -5.43 -8.73
N ASP A 53 -14.11 -4.75 -8.69
CA ASP A 53 -15.10 -4.78 -9.76
C ASP A 53 -14.70 -3.82 -10.88
N ARG A 54 -14.82 -4.27 -12.13
CA ARG A 54 -14.29 -3.60 -13.33
C ARG A 54 -15.28 -2.67 -14.00
#